data_AF-A0A3D2GTV5-F1
#
_entry.id   AF-A0A3D2GTV5-F1
#
_cell.length_a   1.000
_cell.length_b   1.000
_cell.length_c   1.000
_cell.angle_alpha   90.00
_cell.angle_beta   90.00
_cell.angle_gamma   90.00
#
_symmetry.space_group_name_H-M   'P 1'
#
loop_
_entity.id
_entity.type
_entity.pdbx_description
1 polymer ?
#
loop_
_entity_poly.entity_id
_entity_poly.type
_entity_poly.pdbx_seq_one_letter_code
_entity_poly.pdbx_strand_id
1 'polypeptide(L)'
;MPHPQNIKIIFYELNEVPWQVIDYFTKECPHSTLGQLLQHSHQYTTETQDSGELHPWSTWPTIHRGVYNDTHKIRFLNQKIKNTYPPIWELLTKAGKSVGLFGSLQSWPLPPNKKNYRFYIPDTFAQTSETHPENLEPFQRFNLNQTKKDGGKTPDKIKLSWRLMKDVLMFFDLGFSPKTALVLINQLIQERLNPLYRNIRAIFQAPVSFDFYFHLLEATHPDFSCYFTNHLASVMHRYWKYTFPEEFNYTLEGDEDHFKARNIFRAMKLTDTQLKKLKNFSDTHGYTLMIGSSMGQEAIDRGDYRGELRITDADQFYKGLGYEGQVKNNLAMQPDFAFSFKSKEDLTHFQHLITSLTTPDGHPVFTLKVEGTTLNCNLKVTPETLDKKFIYKGSLPLALDHFGLSLIERDPGTGYHQPKGIWIVYKKGLTPVPYREKVESIQIAPTLLDLFDVKKPSYMKKPLPLKNPILEASPLLKEPEPDFEFAK
;
A
#
# COMPACT_ATOMS: atom_id res chain seq x y z
N MET A 1 38.22 19.94 -3.83
CA MET A 1 36.93 19.69 -4.51
C MET A 1 35.89 19.49 -3.41
N PRO A 2 34.73 20.16 -3.45
CA PRO A 2 33.69 19.89 -2.47
C PRO A 2 33.29 18.41 -2.59
N HIS A 3 33.29 17.68 -1.47
CA HIS A 3 32.78 16.32 -1.44
C HIS A 3 31.37 16.30 -2.04
N PRO A 4 31.01 15.33 -2.91
CA PRO A 4 29.62 15.20 -3.35
C PRO A 4 28.77 15.00 -2.09
N GLN A 5 27.79 15.89 -1.88
CA GLN A 5 26.88 15.79 -0.74
C GLN A 5 26.29 14.38 -0.71
N ASN A 6 26.33 13.71 0.43
CA ASN A 6 25.78 12.36 0.54
C ASN A 6 24.25 12.44 0.43
N ILE A 7 23.73 12.07 -0.73
CA ILE A 7 22.31 12.13 -1.07
C ILE A 7 21.56 11.16 -0.15
N LYS A 8 20.53 11.66 0.53
CA LYS A 8 19.66 10.85 1.39
C LYS A 8 18.20 11.09 1.06
N ILE A 9 17.43 10.03 0.88
CA ILE A 9 16.03 10.10 0.45
C ILE A 9 15.18 9.18 1.32
N ILE A 10 14.05 9.71 1.81
CA ILE A 10 12.95 8.92 2.36
C ILE A 10 11.81 8.98 1.35
N PHE A 11 11.34 7.82 0.88
CA PHE A 11 10.15 7.70 0.07
C PHE A 11 9.00 7.13 0.90
N TYR A 12 8.02 7.98 1.17
CA TYR A 12 6.77 7.64 1.85
C TYR A 12 5.72 7.26 0.80
N GLU A 13 5.50 5.96 0.65
CA GLU A 13 4.57 5.36 -0.31
C GLU A 13 3.15 5.37 0.27
N LEU A 14 2.45 6.46 -0.01
CA LEU A 14 1.09 6.71 0.46
C LEU A 14 0.10 6.17 -0.57
N ASN A 15 -0.36 4.93 -0.37
CA ASN A 15 -1.04 4.19 -1.41
C ASN A 15 -2.33 4.87 -1.90
N GLU A 16 -2.49 4.94 -3.23
CA GLU A 16 -3.71 5.33 -3.95
C GLU A 16 -4.26 6.74 -3.69
N VAL A 17 -3.51 7.62 -3.04
CA VAL A 17 -4.02 8.95 -2.69
C VAL A 17 -3.98 9.89 -3.90
N PRO A 18 -5.12 10.51 -4.28
CA PRO A 18 -5.19 11.56 -5.29
C PRO A 18 -5.05 12.96 -4.66
N TRP A 19 -4.78 13.96 -5.50
CA TRP A 19 -4.70 15.36 -5.08
C TRP A 19 -5.97 15.87 -4.38
N GLN A 20 -7.16 15.43 -4.80
CA GLN A 20 -8.44 15.82 -4.19
C GLN A 20 -8.47 15.55 -2.68
N VAL A 21 -7.92 14.43 -2.22
CA VAL A 21 -7.89 14.07 -0.79
C VAL A 21 -6.85 14.91 -0.03
N ILE A 22 -5.73 15.22 -0.67
CA ILE A 22 -4.70 16.14 -0.13
C ILE A 22 -5.29 17.54 0.04
N ASP A 23 -5.99 18.03 -0.97
CA ASP A 23 -6.62 19.36 -0.99
C ASP A 23 -7.75 19.45 0.03
N TYR A 24 -8.60 18.42 0.11
CA TYR A 24 -9.64 18.29 1.12
C TYR A 24 -9.07 18.44 2.53
N PHE A 25 -8.03 17.68 2.87
CA PHE A 25 -7.43 17.73 4.20
C PHE A 25 -6.74 19.06 4.49
N THR A 26 -5.97 19.59 3.55
CA THR A 26 -5.19 20.82 3.76
C THR A 26 -6.05 22.08 3.75
N LYS A 27 -7.21 22.06 3.07
CA LYS A 27 -8.22 23.11 3.19
C LYS A 27 -8.80 23.18 4.61
N GLU A 28 -9.10 22.04 5.23
CA GLU A 28 -9.57 22.00 6.62
C GLU A 28 -8.47 22.22 7.66
N CYS A 29 -7.22 21.88 7.33
CA CYS A 29 -6.07 21.94 8.24
C CYS A 29 -4.86 22.62 7.55
N PRO A 30 -4.92 23.93 7.25
CA PRO A 30 -3.87 24.62 6.50
C PRO A 30 -2.51 24.67 7.23
N HIS A 31 -2.52 24.63 8.56
CA HIS A 31 -1.31 24.64 9.39
C HIS A 31 -0.78 23.22 9.74
N SER A 32 -1.38 22.17 9.18
CA SER A 32 -0.89 20.79 9.31
C SER A 32 0.53 20.64 8.77
N THR A 33 1.22 19.55 9.12
CA THR A 33 2.55 19.27 8.57
C THR A 33 2.49 19.15 7.05
N LEU A 34 1.47 18.46 6.53
CA LEU A 34 1.24 18.34 5.10
C LEU A 34 1.03 19.71 4.44
N GLY A 35 0.21 20.59 5.03
CA GLY A 35 0.03 21.96 4.54
C GLY A 35 1.34 22.74 4.45
N GLN A 36 2.20 22.63 5.46
CA GLN A 36 3.53 23.25 5.48
C GLN A 36 4.47 22.63 4.43
N LEU A 37 4.46 21.30 4.26
CA LEU A 37 5.28 20.62 3.25
C LEU A 37 4.93 21.09 1.84
N LEU A 38 3.64 21.23 1.53
CA LEU A 38 3.18 21.65 0.21
C LEU A 38 3.70 23.05 -0.17
N GLN A 39 3.78 23.97 0.79
CA GLN A 39 4.31 25.33 0.57
C GLN A 39 5.81 25.36 0.20
N HIS A 40 6.55 24.29 0.50
CA HIS A 40 8.00 24.18 0.32
C HIS A 40 8.39 22.91 -0.46
N SER A 41 7.58 22.55 -1.46
CA SER A 41 7.78 21.33 -2.25
C SER A 41 7.71 21.58 -3.75
N HIS A 42 8.31 20.67 -4.51
CA HIS A 42 7.89 20.43 -5.89
C HIS A 42 6.73 19.44 -5.87
N GLN A 43 5.68 19.76 -6.61
CA GLN A 43 4.45 18.98 -6.66
C GLN A 43 4.22 18.47 -8.07
N TYR A 44 3.87 17.19 -8.22
CA TYR A 44 3.59 16.58 -9.51
C TYR A 44 2.31 15.75 -9.45
N THR A 45 1.56 15.72 -10.56
CA THR A 45 0.53 14.72 -10.79
C THR A 45 1.19 13.55 -11.52
N THR A 46 1.35 12.41 -10.85
CA THR A 46 1.85 11.21 -11.51
C THR A 46 0.73 10.56 -12.31
N GLU A 47 1.03 9.97 -13.45
CA GLU A 47 0.06 9.15 -14.20
C GLU A 47 0.68 7.82 -14.60
N THR A 48 -0.03 6.74 -14.29
CA THR A 48 0.29 5.39 -14.79
C THR A 48 -0.44 5.10 -16.10
N GLN A 49 0.22 4.41 -17.01
CA GLN A 49 -0.35 3.86 -18.26
C GLN A 49 -0.37 2.33 -18.20
N ASP A 50 -0.38 1.77 -16.99
CA ASP A 50 -0.58 0.34 -16.76
C ASP A 50 -1.88 -0.12 -17.43
N SER A 51 -1.81 -1.25 -18.15
CA SER A 51 -2.95 -1.81 -18.85
C SER A 51 -3.79 -2.72 -17.95
N GLY A 52 -5.08 -2.80 -18.29
CA GLY A 52 -6.07 -3.57 -17.54
C GLY A 52 -6.57 -2.83 -16.30
N GLU A 53 -7.19 -3.57 -15.39
CA GLU A 53 -7.60 -3.03 -14.11
C GLU A 53 -6.38 -2.64 -13.27
N LEU A 54 -6.38 -1.39 -12.78
CA LEU A 54 -5.30 -0.87 -11.96
C LEU A 54 -5.37 -1.53 -10.58
N HIS A 55 -4.20 -1.92 -10.08
CA HIS A 55 -4.07 -2.45 -8.72
C HIS A 55 -2.72 -2.03 -8.14
N PRO A 56 -2.63 -1.78 -6.82
CA PRO A 56 -1.39 -1.28 -6.22
C PRO A 56 -0.23 -2.28 -6.36
N TRP A 57 -0.51 -3.58 -6.38
CA TRP A 57 0.49 -4.63 -6.59
C TRP A 57 1.00 -4.76 -8.03
N SER A 58 0.45 -4.00 -8.98
CA SER A 58 0.96 -3.80 -10.35
C SER A 58 1.61 -2.42 -10.49
N THR A 59 0.93 -1.37 -10.01
CA THR A 59 1.36 0.02 -10.24
C THR A 59 2.54 0.45 -9.37
N TRP A 60 2.72 -0.10 -8.16
CA TRP A 60 3.94 0.13 -7.38
C TRP A 60 5.18 -0.46 -8.06
N PRO A 61 5.17 -1.73 -8.53
CA PRO A 61 6.22 -2.25 -9.39
C PRO A 61 6.54 -1.38 -10.61
N THR A 62 5.55 -0.75 -11.23
CA THR A 62 5.75 0.22 -12.32
C THR A 62 6.64 1.38 -11.87
N ILE A 63 6.35 1.98 -10.71
CA ILE A 63 7.20 3.02 -10.12
C ILE A 63 8.60 2.48 -9.82
N HIS A 64 8.69 1.35 -9.11
CA HIS A 64 9.97 0.82 -8.62
C HIS A 64 10.92 0.40 -9.74
N ARG A 65 10.36 -0.03 -10.88
CA ARG A 65 11.11 -0.61 -12.00
C ARG A 65 11.24 0.34 -13.18
N GLY A 66 10.52 1.47 -13.19
CA GLY A 66 10.63 2.49 -14.24
C GLY A 66 10.13 2.03 -15.62
N VAL A 67 9.19 1.08 -15.66
CA VAL A 67 8.52 0.57 -16.87
C VAL A 67 7.08 0.16 -16.51
N TYR A 68 6.15 0.17 -17.46
CA TYR A 68 4.75 -0.21 -17.22
C TYR A 68 4.53 -1.73 -17.10
N ASN A 69 3.36 -2.14 -16.62
CA ASN A 69 3.02 -3.55 -16.38
C ASN A 69 2.98 -4.46 -17.62
N ASP A 70 2.81 -3.89 -18.81
CA ASP A 70 3.00 -4.59 -20.09
C ASP A 70 4.45 -4.98 -20.34
N THR A 71 5.40 -4.32 -19.68
CA THR A 71 6.83 -4.61 -19.80
C THR A 71 7.31 -5.51 -18.66
N HIS A 72 7.05 -5.16 -17.40
CA HIS A 72 7.52 -5.97 -16.27
C HIS A 72 6.65 -7.21 -15.97
N LYS A 73 5.46 -7.32 -16.56
CA LYS A 73 4.55 -8.47 -16.44
C LYS A 73 4.16 -8.85 -15.00
N ILE A 74 4.12 -7.87 -14.09
CA ILE A 74 3.63 -8.07 -12.71
C ILE A 74 2.18 -7.65 -12.66
N ARG A 75 1.29 -8.61 -12.44
CA ARG A 75 -0.17 -8.44 -12.57
C ARG A 75 -0.96 -8.82 -11.32
N PHE A 76 -0.40 -9.67 -10.46
CA PHE A 76 -1.02 -10.10 -9.22
C PHE A 76 0.00 -10.37 -8.11
N LEU A 77 -0.47 -10.37 -6.87
CA LEU A 77 0.32 -10.69 -5.69
C LEU A 77 0.76 -12.16 -5.70
N ASN A 78 1.95 -12.44 -5.14
CA ASN A 78 2.50 -13.79 -5.05
C ASN A 78 2.70 -14.52 -6.40
N GLN A 79 2.68 -13.78 -7.51
CA GLN A 79 3.12 -14.31 -8.80
C GLN A 79 4.62 -14.64 -8.77
N LYS A 80 5.05 -15.54 -9.65
CA LYS A 80 6.49 -15.71 -9.90
C LYS A 80 7.03 -14.51 -10.68
N ILE A 81 7.95 -13.75 -10.09
CA ILE A 81 8.59 -12.59 -10.75
C ILE A 81 9.89 -13.01 -11.43
N LYS A 82 10.10 -12.59 -12.68
CA LYS A 82 11.36 -12.72 -13.41
C LYS A 82 12.21 -11.46 -13.19
N ASN A 83 13.50 -11.61 -12.89
CA ASN A 83 14.38 -10.48 -12.53
C ASN A 83 14.92 -9.68 -13.75
N THR A 84 14.11 -9.47 -14.78
CA THR A 84 14.56 -8.72 -15.99
C THR A 84 14.58 -7.21 -15.77
N TYR A 85 13.72 -6.70 -14.88
CA TYR A 85 13.59 -5.28 -14.57
C TYR A 85 13.72 -5.08 -13.07
N PRO A 86 14.94 -5.08 -12.49
CA PRO A 86 15.11 -4.99 -11.04
C PRO A 86 14.45 -3.73 -10.46
N PRO A 87 13.86 -3.81 -9.26
CA PRO A 87 13.35 -2.63 -8.57
C PRO A 87 14.50 -1.71 -8.14
N ILE A 88 14.19 -0.45 -7.88
CA ILE A 88 15.19 0.57 -7.60
C ILE A 88 16.09 0.25 -6.41
N TRP A 89 15.56 -0.34 -5.34
CA TRP A 89 16.38 -0.72 -4.18
C TRP A 89 17.46 -1.76 -4.51
N GLU A 90 17.19 -2.69 -5.43
CA GLU A 90 18.22 -3.61 -5.91
C GLU A 90 19.31 -2.90 -6.72
N LEU A 91 18.94 -1.89 -7.52
CA LEU A 91 19.89 -1.09 -8.30
C LEU A 91 20.78 -0.24 -7.38
N LEU A 92 20.19 0.40 -6.37
CA LEU A 92 20.89 1.21 -5.37
C LEU A 92 21.86 0.36 -4.52
N THR A 93 21.40 -0.80 -4.03
CA THR A 93 22.27 -1.70 -3.27
C THR A 93 23.41 -2.27 -4.11
N LYS A 94 23.19 -2.60 -5.38
CA LYS A 94 24.28 -2.98 -6.31
C LYS A 94 25.30 -1.87 -6.54
N ALA A 95 24.86 -0.61 -6.48
CA ALA A 95 25.72 0.56 -6.56
C ALA A 95 26.38 0.96 -5.22
N GLY A 96 26.25 0.12 -4.18
CA GLY A 96 26.88 0.35 -2.88
C GLY A 96 26.13 1.33 -1.97
N LYS A 97 24.94 1.78 -2.35
CA LYS A 97 24.09 2.64 -1.50
C LYS A 97 23.39 1.78 -0.44
N SER A 98 23.29 2.31 0.77
CA SER A 98 22.58 1.65 1.86
C SER A 98 21.07 1.87 1.75
N VAL A 99 20.28 0.80 1.92
CA VAL A 99 18.82 0.83 1.71
C VAL A 99 18.05 0.33 2.94
N GLY A 100 16.98 1.03 3.32
CA GLY A 100 15.96 0.56 4.24
C GLY A 100 14.63 0.34 3.52
N LEU A 101 14.06 -0.87 3.60
CA LEU A 101 12.78 -1.19 2.97
C LEU A 101 11.77 -1.69 3.99
N PHE A 102 10.57 -1.10 4.00
CA PHE A 102 9.49 -1.50 4.90
C PHE A 102 8.15 -1.54 4.19
N GLY A 103 7.66 -2.75 3.92
CA GLY A 103 6.31 -3.02 3.47
C GLY A 103 6.01 -2.75 1.99
N SER A 104 6.97 -2.23 1.21
CA SER A 104 6.76 -1.92 -0.22
C SER A 104 6.27 -3.14 -0.99
N LEU A 105 5.22 -2.97 -1.79
CA LEU A 105 4.57 -4.09 -2.49
C LEU A 105 5.51 -4.81 -3.46
N GLN A 106 5.38 -6.14 -3.52
CA GLN A 106 6.21 -7.04 -4.33
C GLN A 106 7.69 -7.04 -3.87
N SER A 107 7.92 -6.86 -2.57
CA SER A 107 9.24 -6.95 -1.94
C SER A 107 9.53 -8.35 -1.38
N TRP A 108 8.58 -9.28 -1.37
CA TRP A 108 8.88 -10.67 -1.08
C TRP A 108 9.41 -11.40 -2.34
N PRO A 109 10.42 -12.28 -2.25
CA PRO A 109 11.13 -12.74 -1.04
C PRO A 109 12.27 -11.81 -0.61
N LEU A 110 12.86 -12.09 0.56
CA LEU A 110 14.09 -11.42 0.99
C LEU A 110 15.21 -11.64 -0.03
N PRO A 111 16.06 -10.62 -0.27
CA PRO A 111 17.20 -10.77 -1.16
C PRO A 111 18.23 -11.74 -0.55
N PRO A 112 18.88 -12.60 -1.36
CA PRO A 112 19.95 -13.48 -0.88
C PRO A 112 21.12 -12.72 -0.27
N ASN A 113 21.47 -11.55 -0.86
CA ASN A 113 22.51 -10.68 -0.35
C ASN A 113 21.89 -9.48 0.37
N LYS A 114 22.13 -9.40 1.69
CA LYS A 114 21.60 -8.36 2.58
C LYS A 114 22.62 -7.26 2.91
N LYS A 115 23.85 -7.32 2.39
CA LYS A 115 24.99 -6.49 2.82
C LYS A 115 24.69 -4.98 2.86
N ASN A 116 24.01 -4.47 1.84
CA ASN A 116 23.70 -3.04 1.71
C ASN A 116 22.27 -2.71 2.13
N TYR A 117 21.51 -3.66 2.68
CA TYR A 117 20.23 -3.38 3.32
C TYR A 117 20.47 -3.13 4.81
N ARG A 118 20.07 -1.96 5.30
CA ARG A 118 20.04 -1.65 6.74
C ARG A 118 18.88 -2.34 7.43
N PHE A 119 17.76 -2.46 6.73
CA PHE A 119 16.61 -3.25 7.10
C PHE A 119 15.78 -3.60 5.85
N TYR A 120 15.05 -4.70 5.92
CA TYR A 120 14.20 -5.25 4.88
C TYR A 120 13.03 -6.01 5.52
N ILE A 121 11.87 -5.35 5.58
CA ILE A 121 10.62 -5.95 6.03
C ILE A 121 9.73 -6.06 4.79
N PRO A 122 9.40 -7.28 4.32
CA PRO A 122 8.59 -7.46 3.12
C PRO A 122 7.16 -6.93 3.27
N ASP A 123 6.46 -6.85 2.14
CA ASP A 123 5.05 -6.47 2.10
C ASP A 123 4.14 -7.39 2.92
N THR A 124 2.94 -6.88 3.20
CA THR A 124 1.89 -7.54 3.99
C THR A 124 1.29 -8.78 3.32
N PHE A 125 1.67 -9.08 2.06
CA PHE A 125 1.20 -10.23 1.30
C PHE A 125 2.29 -11.29 1.10
N ALA A 126 3.45 -11.11 1.73
CA ALA A 126 4.55 -12.06 1.73
C ALA A 126 4.11 -13.47 2.12
N GLN A 127 4.71 -14.49 1.49
CA GLN A 127 4.35 -15.89 1.76
C GLN A 127 4.92 -16.41 3.09
N THR A 128 5.96 -15.75 3.59
CA THR A 128 6.73 -16.14 4.76
C THR A 128 7.13 -14.89 5.56
N SER A 129 7.46 -15.06 6.85
CA SER A 129 7.61 -13.95 7.81
C SER A 129 9.04 -13.44 7.99
N GLU A 130 10.01 -13.97 7.25
CA GLU A 130 11.41 -13.59 7.43
C GLU A 130 11.59 -12.09 7.19
N THR A 131 12.47 -11.49 7.98
CA THR A 131 12.82 -10.07 7.91
C THR A 131 14.32 -9.88 8.06
N HIS A 132 14.80 -8.68 7.75
CA HIS A 132 16.11 -8.21 8.14
C HIS A 132 15.94 -6.88 8.90
N PRO A 133 16.35 -6.75 10.16
CA PRO A 133 16.86 -7.82 11.04
C PRO A 133 15.80 -8.89 11.37
N GLU A 134 16.25 -10.07 11.81
CA GLU A 134 15.39 -11.25 12.08
C GLU A 134 14.50 -11.09 13.32
N ASN A 135 14.91 -10.24 14.27
CA ASN A 135 14.13 -9.95 15.48
C ASN A 135 12.76 -9.30 15.20
N LEU A 136 12.52 -8.77 13.99
CA LEU A 136 11.22 -8.26 13.56
C LEU A 136 10.30 -9.30 12.90
N GLU A 137 10.77 -10.54 12.71
CA GLU A 137 9.94 -11.62 12.17
C GLU A 137 8.66 -11.85 12.98
N PRO A 138 8.65 -11.78 14.34
CA PRO A 138 7.42 -11.89 15.11
C PRO A 138 6.37 -10.82 14.77
N PHE A 139 6.80 -9.58 14.53
CA PHE A 139 5.92 -8.52 14.06
C PHE A 139 5.39 -8.84 12.65
N GLN A 140 6.26 -9.25 11.72
CA GLN A 140 5.82 -9.58 10.36
C GLN A 140 4.86 -10.77 10.35
N ARG A 141 5.11 -11.81 11.16
CA ARG A 141 4.18 -12.93 11.32
C ARG A 141 2.83 -12.47 11.87
N PHE A 142 2.81 -11.56 12.85
CA PHE A 142 1.57 -10.94 13.32
C PHE A 142 0.86 -10.19 12.19
N ASN A 143 1.59 -9.35 11.46
CA ASN A 143 1.09 -8.57 10.33
C ASN A 143 0.46 -9.45 9.22
N LEU A 144 1.14 -10.54 8.84
CA LEU A 144 0.63 -11.51 7.87
C LEU A 144 -0.62 -12.20 8.39
N ASN A 145 -0.65 -12.63 9.66
CA ASN A 145 -1.81 -13.26 10.26
C ASN A 145 -3.04 -12.34 10.29
N GLN A 146 -2.85 -11.05 10.54
CA GLN A 146 -3.92 -10.06 10.46
C GLN A 146 -4.41 -9.91 9.01
N THR A 147 -3.49 -9.80 8.04
CA THR A 147 -3.85 -9.73 6.62
C THR A 147 -4.64 -10.97 6.16
N LYS A 148 -4.32 -12.18 6.65
CA LYS A 148 -5.10 -13.39 6.34
C LYS A 148 -6.52 -13.32 6.89
N LYS A 149 -6.67 -12.81 8.12
CA LYS A 149 -7.97 -12.73 8.83
C LYS A 149 -8.84 -11.59 8.34
N ASP A 150 -8.22 -10.49 7.91
CA ASP A 150 -8.90 -9.26 7.53
C ASP A 150 -9.65 -9.39 6.21
N GLY A 151 -9.48 -10.49 5.45
CA GLY A 151 -10.21 -11.07 4.29
C GLY A 151 -11.48 -10.42 3.73
N GLY A 152 -11.59 -9.09 3.78
CA GLY A 152 -12.80 -8.31 3.64
C GLY A 152 -13.64 -8.05 4.91
N LYS A 153 -13.31 -8.59 6.09
CA LYS A 153 -14.11 -8.42 7.32
C LYS A 153 -13.22 -8.03 8.50
N THR A 154 -13.66 -7.04 9.30
CA THR A 154 -13.01 -6.74 10.58
C THR A 154 -13.24 -7.91 11.54
N PRO A 155 -12.20 -8.52 12.15
CA PRO A 155 -12.39 -9.61 13.09
C PRO A 155 -13.23 -9.18 14.30
N ASP A 156 -14.28 -9.94 14.63
CA ASP A 156 -15.20 -9.63 15.74
C ASP A 156 -14.51 -9.64 17.12
N LYS A 157 -13.45 -10.44 17.29
CA LYS A 157 -12.73 -10.60 18.57
C LYS A 157 -11.24 -10.81 18.37
N ILE A 158 -10.41 -9.97 18.99
CA ILE A 158 -8.98 -10.26 19.19
C ILE A 158 -8.89 -11.21 20.39
N LYS A 159 -8.63 -12.50 20.16
CA LYS A 159 -8.34 -13.44 21.26
C LYS A 159 -6.97 -13.09 21.84
N LEU A 160 -6.97 -12.41 22.99
CA LEU A 160 -5.75 -12.13 23.74
C LEU A 160 -5.16 -13.45 24.23
N SER A 161 -3.95 -13.79 23.76
CA SER A 161 -3.21 -14.95 24.26
C SER A 161 -2.01 -14.47 25.06
N TRP A 162 -1.55 -15.28 26.01
CA TRP A 162 -0.32 -15.01 26.76
C TRP A 162 0.90 -14.79 25.84
N ARG A 163 0.95 -15.52 24.72
CA ARG A 163 1.97 -15.35 23.67
C ARG A 163 1.88 -13.97 23.01
N LEU A 164 0.67 -13.52 22.64
CA LEU A 164 0.47 -12.19 22.07
C LEU A 164 0.89 -11.09 23.04
N MET A 165 0.63 -11.25 24.34
CA MET A 165 1.04 -10.26 25.34
C MET A 165 2.57 -10.19 25.51
N LYS A 166 3.25 -11.35 25.51
CA LYS A 166 4.72 -11.39 25.49
C LYS A 166 5.30 -10.74 24.23
N ASP A 167 4.73 -11.05 23.07
CA ASP A 167 5.14 -10.44 21.79
C ASP A 167 4.97 -8.91 21.84
N VAL A 168 3.84 -8.40 22.36
CA VAL A 168 3.60 -6.96 22.52
C VAL A 168 4.59 -6.30 23.48
N LEU A 169 4.95 -6.95 24.58
CA LEU A 169 5.97 -6.40 25.49
C LEU A 169 7.33 -6.32 24.81
N MET A 170 7.74 -7.36 24.08
CA MET A 170 8.98 -7.36 23.31
C MET A 170 8.97 -6.31 22.19
N PHE A 171 7.80 -5.98 21.64
CA PHE A 171 7.69 -4.99 20.58
C PHE A 171 8.11 -3.58 21.02
N PHE A 172 8.01 -3.24 22.31
CA PHE A 172 8.49 -1.94 22.79
C PHE A 172 10.00 -1.78 22.60
N ASP A 173 10.78 -2.82 22.88
CA ASP A 173 12.24 -2.82 22.66
C ASP A 173 12.61 -2.79 21.17
N LEU A 174 11.67 -3.17 20.30
CA LEU A 174 11.83 -3.21 18.85
C LEU A 174 11.30 -1.96 18.13
N GLY A 175 10.78 -0.97 18.87
CA GLY A 175 10.36 0.32 18.33
C GLY A 175 8.89 0.66 18.49
N PHE A 176 8.04 -0.25 18.99
CA PHE A 176 6.62 0.04 19.25
C PHE A 176 6.48 1.11 20.35
N SER A 177 5.81 2.23 20.06
CA SER A 177 5.80 3.35 21.00
C SER A 177 4.66 3.25 22.03
N PRO A 178 4.90 3.70 23.28
CA PRO A 178 3.84 3.89 24.28
C PRO A 178 2.72 4.81 23.80
N LYS A 179 3.06 5.82 22.99
CA LYS A 179 2.08 6.73 22.40
C LYS A 179 1.12 5.99 21.46
N THR A 180 1.63 5.09 20.62
CA THR A 180 0.78 4.26 19.76
C THR A 180 -0.04 3.28 20.59
N ALA A 181 0.52 2.68 21.63
CA ALA A 181 -0.25 1.84 22.55
C ALA A 181 -1.45 2.59 23.16
N LEU A 182 -1.26 3.84 23.60
CA LEU A 182 -2.36 4.70 24.08
C LEU A 182 -3.39 5.01 23.00
N VAL A 183 -2.96 5.24 21.75
CA VAL A 183 -3.86 5.44 20.60
C VAL A 183 -4.73 4.19 20.36
N LEU A 184 -4.15 2.99 20.44
CA LEU A 184 -4.89 1.73 20.31
C LEU A 184 -5.86 1.51 21.47
N ILE A 185 -5.44 1.79 22.71
CA ILE A 185 -6.30 1.70 23.90
C ILE A 185 -7.48 2.68 23.77
N ASN A 186 -7.22 3.92 23.37
CA ASN A 186 -8.28 4.90 23.15
C ASN A 186 -9.25 4.43 22.05
N GLN A 187 -8.76 3.87 20.95
CA GLN A 187 -9.61 3.26 19.93
C GLN A 187 -10.54 2.19 20.51
N LEU A 188 -10.02 1.28 21.34
CA LEU A 188 -10.84 0.25 21.99
C LEU A 188 -11.89 0.84 22.94
N ILE A 189 -11.56 1.91 23.66
CA ILE A 189 -12.53 2.65 24.51
C ILE A 189 -13.61 3.27 23.62
N GLN A 190 -13.23 3.95 22.54
CA GLN A 190 -14.18 4.57 21.61
C GLN A 190 -15.12 3.53 20.97
N GLU A 191 -14.64 2.33 20.66
CA GLU A 191 -15.48 1.23 20.16
C GLU A 191 -16.51 0.71 21.17
N ARG A 192 -16.25 0.89 22.48
CA ARG A 192 -17.22 0.58 23.55
C ARG A 192 -18.27 1.67 23.69
N LEU A 193 -17.87 2.92 23.50
CA LEU A 193 -18.76 4.09 23.60
C LEU A 193 -19.61 4.27 22.34
N ASN A 194 -19.03 4.04 21.17
CA ASN A 194 -19.69 4.16 19.87
C ASN A 194 -19.21 3.02 18.93
N PRO A 195 -20.09 2.05 18.60
CA PRO A 195 -19.77 0.92 17.74
C PRO A 195 -19.23 1.30 16.36
N LEU A 196 -19.55 2.50 15.83
CA LEU A 196 -19.07 2.97 14.53
C LEU A 196 -17.54 3.07 14.45
N TYR A 197 -16.85 3.21 15.58
CA TYR A 197 -15.39 3.18 15.62
C TYR A 197 -14.80 1.83 15.19
N ARG A 198 -15.56 0.72 15.25
CA ARG A 198 -15.07 -0.59 14.75
C ARG A 198 -14.76 -0.55 13.25
N ASN A 199 -15.49 0.29 12.52
CA ASN A 199 -15.36 0.43 11.07
C ASN A 199 -14.02 1.05 10.65
N ILE A 200 -13.37 1.80 11.54
CA ILE A 200 -12.06 2.41 11.27
C ILE A 200 -10.87 1.62 11.84
N ARG A 201 -11.09 0.47 12.48
CA ARG A 201 -10.00 -0.31 13.11
C ARG A 201 -8.85 -0.62 12.15
N ALA A 202 -9.16 -0.85 10.87
CA ALA A 202 -8.19 -1.17 9.84
C ALA A 202 -7.09 -0.10 9.67
N ILE A 203 -7.35 1.18 9.98
CA ILE A 203 -6.33 2.23 9.82
C ILE A 203 -5.21 2.14 10.86
N PHE A 204 -5.44 1.45 11.98
CA PHE A 204 -4.48 1.41 13.09
C PHE A 204 -3.30 0.46 12.88
N GLN A 205 -3.30 -0.32 11.79
CA GLN A 205 -2.09 -1.01 11.33
C GLN A 205 -0.97 0.01 10.94
N ALA A 206 -1.34 1.17 10.42
CA ALA A 206 -0.39 2.20 9.99
C ALA A 206 0.45 2.78 11.14
N PRO A 207 -0.10 3.29 12.26
CA PRO A 207 0.72 3.81 13.34
C PRO A 207 1.61 2.74 13.99
N VAL A 208 1.15 1.48 14.08
CA VAL A 208 1.96 0.36 14.59
C VAL A 208 3.15 0.08 13.69
N SER A 209 2.91 -0.15 12.39
CA SER A 209 3.99 -0.42 11.41
C SER A 209 4.96 0.75 11.27
N PHE A 210 4.45 1.98 11.33
CA PHE A 210 5.28 3.18 11.24
C PHE A 210 6.24 3.34 12.41
N ASP A 211 5.84 2.96 13.63
CA ASP A 211 6.74 3.02 14.78
C ASP A 211 7.96 2.12 14.60
N PHE A 212 7.78 0.87 14.15
CA PHE A 212 8.90 -0.02 13.83
C PHE A 212 9.77 0.54 12.69
N TYR A 213 9.15 1.01 11.60
CA TYR A 213 9.88 1.64 10.51
C TYR A 213 10.71 2.84 10.98
N PHE A 214 10.09 3.74 11.74
CA PHE A 214 10.73 4.97 12.19
C PHE A 214 11.88 4.68 13.16
N HIS A 215 11.71 3.71 14.05
CA HIS A 215 12.79 3.23 14.92
C HIS A 215 13.99 2.72 14.11
N LEU A 216 13.76 1.92 13.07
CA LEU A 216 14.83 1.43 12.19
C LEU A 216 15.49 2.55 11.39
N LEU A 217 14.70 3.51 10.90
CA LEU A 217 15.19 4.70 10.19
C LEU A 217 16.11 5.52 11.10
N GLU A 218 15.71 5.76 12.35
CA GLU A 218 16.49 6.47 13.36
C GLU A 218 17.74 5.72 13.80
N ALA A 219 17.71 4.40 13.82
CA ALA A 219 18.85 3.59 14.24
C ALA A 219 19.92 3.44 13.16
N THR A 220 19.55 3.51 11.87
CA THR A 220 20.42 3.03 10.78
C THR A 220 20.71 4.03 9.67
N HIS A 221 19.96 5.13 9.57
CA HIS A 221 20.13 6.24 8.62
C HIS A 221 20.57 5.83 7.19
N PRO A 222 19.82 4.95 6.49
CA PRO A 222 20.15 4.51 5.14
C PRO A 222 20.18 5.67 4.14
N ASP A 223 20.92 5.52 3.04
CA ASP A 223 20.95 6.52 1.97
C ASP A 223 19.59 6.60 1.25
N PHE A 224 18.92 5.47 1.07
CA PHE A 224 17.53 5.41 0.59
C PHE A 224 16.66 4.62 1.55
N SER A 225 15.55 5.20 1.99
CA SER A 225 14.57 4.54 2.84
C SER A 225 13.20 4.57 2.18
N CYS A 226 12.44 3.49 2.32
CA CYS A 226 11.10 3.39 1.75
C CYS A 226 10.11 2.77 2.74
N TYR A 227 8.96 3.42 2.92
CA TYR A 227 7.87 2.97 3.80
C TYR A 227 6.54 3.02 3.07
N PHE A 228 5.89 1.86 2.99
CA PHE A 228 4.57 1.70 2.40
C PHE A 228 3.44 1.69 3.42
N THR A 229 2.35 2.37 3.08
CA THR A 229 1.14 2.34 3.89
C THR A 229 -0.14 2.35 3.06
N ASN A 230 -1.09 1.50 3.44
CA ASN A 230 -2.35 1.26 2.74
C ASN A 230 -3.59 1.84 3.44
N HIS A 231 -3.42 2.44 4.63
CA HIS A 231 -4.54 2.80 5.49
C HIS A 231 -5.53 3.77 4.85
N LEU A 232 -5.07 4.74 4.05
CA LEU A 232 -5.93 5.67 3.32
C LEU A 232 -6.71 4.99 2.21
N ALA A 233 -6.05 4.18 1.37
CA ALA A 233 -6.70 3.44 0.28
C ALA A 233 -7.92 2.64 0.78
N SER A 234 -7.75 1.93 1.89
CA SER A 234 -8.83 1.14 2.49
C SER A 234 -10.04 1.96 2.94
N VAL A 235 -9.81 3.20 3.40
CA VAL A 235 -10.83 4.12 3.89
C VAL A 235 -11.48 4.86 2.72
N MET A 236 -10.69 5.28 1.73
CA MET A 236 -11.18 5.91 0.51
C MET A 236 -12.15 4.97 -0.21
N HIS A 237 -11.78 3.70 -0.41
CA HIS A 237 -12.68 2.71 -1.01
C HIS A 237 -14.04 2.68 -0.30
N ARG A 238 -14.09 2.66 1.03
CA ARG A 238 -15.35 2.50 1.77
C ARG A 238 -16.15 3.79 1.89
N TYR A 239 -15.48 4.92 2.13
CA TYR A 239 -16.14 6.13 2.64
C TYR A 239 -16.10 7.33 1.70
N TRP A 240 -15.60 7.19 0.47
CA TRP A 240 -15.52 8.28 -0.51
C TRP A 240 -16.84 9.03 -0.66
N LYS A 241 -17.96 8.32 -0.88
CA LYS A 241 -19.30 8.91 -1.01
C LYS A 241 -19.71 9.79 0.17
N TYR A 242 -19.30 9.45 1.39
CA TYR A 242 -19.68 10.24 2.55
C TYR A 242 -18.81 11.48 2.72
N THR A 243 -17.55 11.43 2.27
CA THR A 243 -16.65 12.58 2.30
C THR A 243 -16.91 13.55 1.16
N PHE A 244 -17.29 13.05 -0.03
CA PHE A 244 -17.60 13.82 -1.24
C PHE A 244 -19.03 13.51 -1.74
N PRO A 245 -20.07 13.76 -0.93
CA PRO A 245 -21.45 13.38 -1.25
C PRO A 245 -22.00 14.04 -2.52
N GLU A 246 -21.49 15.21 -2.87
CA GLU A 246 -21.82 15.94 -4.09
C GLU A 246 -21.52 15.15 -5.38
N GLU A 247 -20.50 14.28 -5.38
CA GLU A 247 -20.14 13.46 -6.55
C GLU A 247 -21.14 12.33 -6.82
N PHE A 248 -22.05 12.08 -5.87
CA PHE A 248 -23.06 11.02 -5.94
C PHE A 248 -24.49 11.58 -5.92
N ASN A 249 -24.66 12.91 -5.99
CA ASN A 249 -25.94 13.57 -5.71
C ASN A 249 -26.57 13.08 -4.39
N TYR A 250 -25.73 12.81 -3.40
CA TYR A 250 -26.14 12.26 -2.11
C TYR A 250 -26.24 13.36 -1.06
N THR A 251 -27.17 13.22 -0.13
CA THR A 251 -27.22 14.05 1.08
C THR A 251 -26.91 13.16 2.27
N LEU A 252 -26.03 13.60 3.18
CA LEU A 252 -25.72 12.83 4.38
C LEU A 252 -26.95 12.73 5.28
N GLU A 253 -27.27 11.52 5.72
CA GLU A 253 -28.45 11.25 6.55
C GLU A 253 -28.06 10.71 7.93
N GLY A 254 -28.43 11.44 8.98
CA GLY A 254 -28.23 11.02 10.37
C GLY A 254 -26.77 10.96 10.83
N ASP A 255 -26.60 10.56 12.10
CA ASP A 255 -25.29 10.61 12.78
C ASP A 255 -24.26 9.63 12.18
N GLU A 256 -24.72 8.51 11.61
CA GLU A 256 -23.83 7.50 11.05
C GLU A 256 -23.13 8.01 9.78
N ASP A 257 -23.85 8.68 8.89
CA ASP A 257 -23.26 9.24 7.67
C ASP A 257 -22.30 10.37 7.99
N HIS A 258 -22.67 11.26 8.90
CA HIS A 258 -21.77 12.30 9.40
C HIS A 258 -20.53 11.71 10.07
N PHE A 259 -20.66 10.58 10.77
CA PHE A 259 -19.51 9.86 11.29
C PHE A 259 -18.62 9.32 10.15
N LYS A 260 -19.20 8.65 9.15
CA LYS A 260 -18.49 8.07 8.01
C LYS A 260 -17.78 9.13 7.17
N ALA A 261 -18.40 10.29 6.97
CA ALA A 261 -17.85 11.43 6.23
C ALA A 261 -16.48 11.90 6.76
N ARG A 262 -16.24 11.70 8.07
CA ARG A 262 -14.98 12.08 8.73
C ARG A 262 -13.90 11.00 8.67
N ASN A 263 -14.15 9.82 8.10
CA ASN A 263 -13.19 8.71 8.13
C ASN A 263 -11.93 8.97 7.28
N ILE A 264 -12.07 9.53 6.07
CA ILE A 264 -10.91 9.94 5.25
C ILE A 264 -10.06 10.98 6.02
N PHE A 265 -10.71 11.97 6.65
CA PHE A 265 -10.03 12.96 7.49
C PHE A 265 -9.29 12.32 8.67
N ARG A 266 -9.92 11.36 9.38
CA ARG A 266 -9.27 10.63 10.49
C ARG A 266 -8.02 9.88 10.02
N ALA A 267 -8.07 9.25 8.85
CA ALA A 267 -6.94 8.56 8.26
C ALA A 267 -5.82 9.55 7.87
N MET A 268 -6.17 10.69 7.26
CA MET A 268 -5.22 11.76 6.95
C MET A 268 -4.54 12.34 8.19
N LYS A 269 -5.21 12.43 9.34
CA LYS A 269 -4.56 12.84 10.60
C LYS A 269 -3.45 11.88 11.05
N LEU A 270 -3.60 10.58 10.79
CA LEU A 270 -2.54 9.61 11.05
C LEU A 270 -1.37 9.85 10.10
N THR A 271 -1.65 10.05 8.81
CA THR A 271 -0.64 10.43 7.83
C THR A 271 0.11 11.69 8.26
N ASP A 272 -0.58 12.78 8.63
CA ASP A 272 0.05 14.03 9.06
C ASP A 272 0.94 13.85 10.31
N THR A 273 0.53 12.99 11.24
CA THR A 273 1.34 12.64 12.42
C THR A 273 2.63 11.92 12.03
N GLN A 274 2.58 11.03 11.04
CA GLN A 274 3.75 10.34 10.51
C GLN A 274 4.66 11.31 9.75
N LEU A 275 4.08 12.16 8.89
CA LEU A 275 4.80 13.20 8.16
C LEU A 275 5.49 14.19 9.10
N LYS A 276 4.91 14.50 10.26
CA LYS A 276 5.58 15.33 11.27
C LYS A 276 6.90 14.72 11.74
N LYS A 277 6.91 13.42 12.06
CA LYS A 277 8.14 12.72 12.47
C LYS A 277 9.15 12.69 11.31
N LEU A 278 8.71 12.36 10.10
CA LEU A 278 9.58 12.29 8.92
C LEU A 278 10.16 13.64 8.51
N LYS A 279 9.35 14.71 8.56
CA LYS A 279 9.81 16.08 8.29
C LYS A 279 10.90 16.48 9.28
N ASN A 280 10.65 16.30 10.58
CA ASN A 280 11.63 16.62 11.62
C ASN A 280 12.94 15.83 11.42
N PHE A 281 12.84 14.52 11.18
CA PHE A 281 14.01 13.68 10.90
C PHE A 281 14.75 14.15 9.66
N SER A 282 14.02 14.49 8.59
CA SER A 282 14.60 14.94 7.32
C SER A 282 15.31 16.28 7.45
N ASP A 283 14.70 17.24 8.15
CA ASP A 283 15.27 18.56 8.41
C ASP A 283 16.53 18.47 9.28
N THR A 284 16.56 17.55 10.26
CA THR A 284 17.71 17.34 11.16
C THR A 284 18.87 16.62 10.47
N HIS A 285 18.58 15.63 9.63
CA HIS A 285 19.61 14.76 9.03
C HIS A 285 19.84 14.99 7.53
N GLY A 286 19.25 16.04 6.95
CA GLY A 286 19.47 16.46 5.57
C GLY A 286 18.84 15.53 4.52
N TYR A 287 17.75 14.81 4.84
CA TYR A 287 17.06 13.97 3.87
C TYR A 287 16.15 14.80 2.95
N THR A 288 15.99 14.32 1.73
CA THR A 288 14.86 14.68 0.87
C THR A 288 13.68 13.78 1.23
N LEU A 289 12.56 14.35 1.62
CA LEU A 289 11.32 13.61 1.85
C LEU A 289 10.49 13.62 0.57
N MET A 290 10.23 12.43 0.05
CA MET A 290 9.32 12.23 -1.08
C MET A 290 8.05 11.54 -0.58
N ILE A 291 6.90 12.03 -1.01
CA ILE A 291 5.59 11.41 -0.75
C ILE A 291 5.02 11.06 -2.11
N GLY A 292 4.56 9.83 -2.33
CA GLY A 292 3.99 9.47 -3.61
C GLY A 292 2.95 8.38 -3.54
N SER A 293 2.12 8.33 -4.57
CA SER A 293 1.18 7.27 -4.84
C SER A 293 1.39 6.72 -6.26
N SER A 294 1.22 5.41 -6.42
CA SER A 294 1.36 4.75 -7.73
C SER A 294 0.18 4.99 -8.68
N MET A 295 -0.96 5.35 -8.10
CA MET A 295 -2.23 5.68 -8.74
C MET A 295 -3.08 6.45 -7.73
N GLY A 296 -4.29 6.87 -8.11
CA GLY A 296 -5.24 7.56 -7.23
C GLY A 296 -6.51 6.74 -6.99
N GLN A 297 -7.46 7.33 -6.26
CA GLN A 297 -8.87 6.95 -6.31
C GLN A 297 -9.74 8.09 -6.83
N GLU A 298 -10.92 7.77 -7.31
CA GLU A 298 -12.01 8.67 -7.68
C GLU A 298 -13.36 8.04 -7.34
N ALA A 299 -14.45 8.82 -7.42
CA ALA A 299 -15.79 8.30 -7.23
C ALA A 299 -16.10 7.18 -8.23
N ILE A 300 -16.71 6.10 -7.73
CA ILE A 300 -17.33 5.07 -8.58
C ILE A 300 -18.78 4.86 -8.14
N ASP A 301 -19.69 4.94 -9.11
CA ASP A 301 -21.06 4.46 -8.91
C ASP A 301 -21.11 2.96 -9.26
N ARG A 302 -21.44 2.15 -8.25
CA ARG A 302 -21.54 0.70 -8.38
C ARG A 302 -22.97 0.25 -8.76
N GLY A 303 -23.91 1.18 -8.86
CA GLY A 303 -25.33 0.89 -9.03
C GLY A 303 -25.90 0.09 -7.87
N ASP A 304 -26.83 -0.83 -8.17
CA ASP A 304 -27.43 -1.72 -7.17
C ASP A 304 -26.46 -2.84 -6.77
N TYR A 305 -25.72 -2.61 -5.69
CA TYR A 305 -24.79 -3.61 -5.14
C TYR A 305 -25.53 -4.62 -4.28
N ARG A 306 -25.52 -5.88 -4.72
CA ARG A 306 -26.23 -7.01 -4.10
C ARG A 306 -25.29 -8.08 -3.50
N GLY A 307 -24.03 -7.70 -3.23
CA GLY A 307 -23.00 -8.58 -2.63
C GLY A 307 -22.03 -9.20 -3.63
N GLU A 308 -21.03 -9.92 -3.09
CA GLU A 308 -19.95 -10.57 -3.85
C GLU A 308 -19.90 -12.08 -3.56
N LEU A 309 -19.64 -12.91 -4.58
CA LEU A 309 -19.34 -14.34 -4.39
C LEU A 309 -17.92 -14.54 -3.86
N ARG A 310 -17.78 -15.44 -2.89
CA ARG A 310 -16.53 -15.70 -2.20
C ARG A 310 -16.31 -17.19 -1.99
N ILE A 311 -15.07 -17.65 -2.15
CA ILE A 311 -14.65 -18.97 -1.67
C ILE A 311 -14.49 -18.87 -0.15
N THR A 312 -15.45 -19.44 0.59
CA THR A 312 -15.48 -19.45 2.06
C THR A 312 -14.95 -20.75 2.65
N ASP A 313 -15.00 -21.85 1.89
CA ASP A 313 -14.41 -23.13 2.24
C ASP A 313 -13.59 -23.65 1.05
N ALA A 314 -12.26 -23.58 1.19
CA ALA A 314 -11.35 -23.99 0.12
C ALA A 314 -11.33 -25.51 -0.08
N ASP A 315 -11.48 -26.30 0.98
CA ASP A 315 -11.46 -27.76 0.87
C ASP A 315 -12.73 -28.26 0.18
N GLN A 316 -13.87 -27.66 0.50
CA GLN A 316 -15.13 -27.92 -0.18
C GLN A 316 -15.09 -27.43 -1.63
N PHE A 317 -14.45 -26.29 -1.90
CA PHE A 317 -14.24 -25.80 -3.27
C PHE A 317 -13.47 -26.81 -4.13
N TYR A 318 -12.37 -27.36 -3.62
CA TYR A 318 -11.60 -28.39 -4.35
C TYR A 318 -12.40 -29.67 -4.57
N LYS A 319 -13.14 -30.11 -3.55
CA LYS A 319 -14.03 -31.28 -3.67
C LYS A 319 -15.14 -31.06 -4.70
N GLY A 320 -15.81 -29.90 -4.69
CA GLY A 320 -16.86 -29.57 -5.66
C GLY A 320 -16.33 -29.45 -7.09
N LEU A 321 -15.12 -28.93 -7.26
CA LEU A 321 -14.42 -28.98 -8.54
C LEU A 321 -14.08 -30.41 -8.97
N GLY A 322 -13.85 -31.33 -8.04
CA GLY A 322 -13.31 -32.66 -8.29
C GLY A 322 -11.79 -32.64 -8.49
N TYR A 323 -11.10 -31.69 -7.87
CA TYR A 323 -9.66 -31.57 -7.95
C TYR A 323 -8.98 -32.24 -6.73
N GLU A 324 -8.18 -33.28 -6.98
CA GLU A 324 -7.49 -34.06 -5.94
C GLU A 324 -6.00 -33.72 -5.79
N GLY A 325 -5.47 -32.86 -6.68
CA GLY A 325 -4.08 -32.44 -6.63
C GLY A 325 -3.77 -31.55 -5.42
N GLN A 326 -2.48 -31.34 -5.15
CA GLN A 326 -2.07 -30.40 -4.10
C GLN A 326 -2.17 -28.95 -4.60
N VAL A 327 -2.84 -28.09 -3.83
CA VAL A 327 -2.92 -26.64 -4.08
C VAL A 327 -2.37 -25.90 -2.85
N LYS A 328 -1.54 -24.89 -3.08
CA LYS A 328 -1.16 -23.93 -2.04
C LYS A 328 -1.96 -22.65 -2.21
N ASN A 329 -2.68 -22.25 -1.17
CA ASN A 329 -3.44 -20.98 -1.13
C ASN A 329 -2.48 -19.86 -0.71
N ASN A 330 -2.25 -18.90 -1.60
CA ASN A 330 -1.42 -17.73 -1.32
C ASN A 330 -2.27 -16.56 -0.83
N LEU A 331 -1.63 -15.59 -0.19
CA LEU A 331 -2.28 -14.32 0.15
C LEU A 331 -2.53 -13.50 -1.11
N ALA A 332 -3.69 -12.87 -1.17
CA ALA A 332 -4.08 -11.93 -2.20
C ALA A 332 -4.93 -10.83 -1.55
N MET A 333 -5.01 -9.67 -2.20
CA MET A 333 -5.95 -8.65 -1.79
C MET A 333 -7.32 -9.01 -2.36
N GLN A 334 -8.33 -9.01 -1.50
CA GLN A 334 -9.71 -9.26 -1.92
C GLN A 334 -10.16 -8.22 -2.95
N PRO A 335 -10.92 -8.61 -3.98
CA PRO A 335 -11.67 -9.86 -4.14
C PRO A 335 -10.91 -11.04 -4.80
N ASP A 336 -9.61 -10.91 -5.01
CA ASP A 336 -8.82 -11.93 -5.68
C ASP A 336 -8.45 -13.12 -4.77
N PHE A 337 -8.31 -14.28 -5.41
CA PHE A 337 -7.74 -15.50 -4.84
C PHE A 337 -6.48 -15.88 -5.60
N ALA A 338 -5.44 -16.32 -4.92
CA ALA A 338 -4.18 -16.72 -5.54
C ALA A 338 -3.78 -18.15 -5.11
N PHE A 339 -3.40 -18.96 -6.09
CA PHE A 339 -3.05 -20.38 -5.92
C PHE A 339 -1.69 -20.67 -6.55
N SER A 340 -0.93 -21.58 -5.94
CA SER A 340 0.30 -22.15 -6.50
C SER A 340 0.17 -23.65 -6.65
N PHE A 341 0.67 -24.15 -7.78
CA PHE A 341 0.69 -25.56 -8.15
C PHE A 341 2.11 -26.08 -8.27
N LYS A 342 2.30 -27.39 -8.06
CA LYS A 342 3.62 -28.03 -8.17
C LYS A 342 4.13 -28.08 -9.60
N SER A 343 3.23 -28.33 -10.54
CA SER A 343 3.53 -28.52 -11.96
C SER A 343 2.62 -27.66 -12.84
N LYS A 344 2.97 -27.55 -14.13
CA LYS A 344 2.10 -26.86 -15.11
C LYS A 344 0.89 -27.72 -15.47
N GLU A 345 1.05 -29.02 -15.41
CA GLU A 345 0.02 -30.02 -15.66
C GLU A 345 -1.10 -29.91 -14.61
N ASP A 346 -0.74 -29.83 -13.33
CA ASP A 346 -1.68 -29.60 -12.22
C ASP A 346 -2.46 -28.29 -12.39
N LEU A 347 -1.75 -27.21 -12.71
CA LEU A 347 -2.34 -25.91 -12.98
C LEU A 347 -3.34 -25.98 -14.15
N THR A 348 -2.94 -26.62 -15.26
CA THR A 348 -3.77 -26.72 -16.47
C THR A 348 -5.02 -27.55 -16.18
N HIS A 349 -4.90 -28.63 -15.41
CA HIS A 349 -6.04 -29.42 -14.97
C HIS A 349 -6.99 -28.59 -14.10
N PHE A 350 -6.47 -27.87 -13.10
CA PHE A 350 -7.28 -27.00 -12.25
C PHE A 350 -7.99 -25.89 -13.06
N GLN A 351 -7.29 -25.29 -14.03
CA GLN A 351 -7.85 -24.30 -14.94
C GLN A 351 -9.01 -24.84 -15.77
N HIS A 352 -8.87 -26.06 -16.29
CA HIS A 352 -9.95 -26.69 -17.05
C HIS A 352 -11.20 -26.89 -16.18
N LEU A 353 -11.02 -27.34 -14.92
CA LEU A 353 -12.12 -27.52 -13.98
C LEU A 353 -12.80 -26.19 -13.63
N ILE A 354 -12.03 -25.15 -13.28
CA ILE A 354 -12.60 -23.87 -12.84
C ILE A 354 -13.27 -23.11 -13.98
N THR A 355 -12.77 -23.23 -15.22
CA THR A 355 -13.38 -22.60 -16.41
C THR A 355 -14.62 -23.32 -16.90
N SER A 356 -14.86 -24.56 -16.46
CA SER A 356 -16.10 -25.29 -16.73
C SER A 356 -17.31 -24.78 -15.94
N LEU A 357 -17.08 -23.89 -14.96
CA LEU A 357 -18.12 -23.32 -14.12
C LEU A 357 -18.72 -22.07 -14.78
N THR A 358 -20.03 -22.10 -15.01
CA THR A 358 -20.77 -20.98 -15.60
C THR A 358 -21.91 -20.50 -14.70
N THR A 359 -22.19 -19.21 -14.76
CA THR A 359 -23.36 -18.59 -14.14
C THR A 359 -24.66 -19.07 -14.82
N PRO A 360 -25.84 -18.86 -14.22
CA PRO A 360 -27.12 -19.27 -14.83
C PRO A 360 -27.39 -18.69 -16.22
N ASP A 361 -26.83 -17.52 -16.51
CA ASP A 361 -26.85 -16.82 -17.80
C ASP A 361 -25.72 -17.23 -18.75
N GLY A 362 -24.93 -18.25 -18.40
CA GLY A 362 -23.94 -18.87 -19.29
C GLY A 362 -22.57 -18.17 -19.34
N HIS A 363 -22.30 -17.21 -18.46
CA HIS A 363 -20.99 -16.55 -18.40
C HIS A 363 -20.02 -17.33 -17.49
N PRO A 364 -18.70 -17.27 -17.74
CA PRO A 364 -17.72 -17.86 -16.82
C PRO A 364 -17.81 -17.23 -15.43
N VAL A 365 -17.86 -18.08 -14.39
CA VAL A 365 -17.86 -17.61 -13.00
C VAL A 365 -16.53 -16.97 -12.62
N PHE A 366 -15.43 -17.42 -13.22
CA PHE A 366 -14.08 -16.97 -12.87
C PHE A 366 -13.42 -16.20 -14.00
N THR A 367 -12.72 -15.13 -13.64
CA THR A 367 -11.69 -14.51 -14.49
C THR A 367 -10.33 -14.96 -14.01
N LEU A 368 -9.45 -15.37 -14.91
CA LEU A 368 -8.16 -15.97 -14.58
C LEU A 368 -6.98 -15.12 -15.08
N LYS A 369 -5.93 -15.03 -14.26
CA LYS A 369 -4.60 -14.52 -14.60
C LYS A 369 -3.57 -15.59 -14.22
N VAL A 370 -2.58 -15.83 -15.07
CA VAL A 370 -1.67 -16.98 -14.94
C VAL A 370 -0.24 -16.56 -15.23
N GLU A 371 0.70 -16.96 -14.37
CA GLU A 371 2.15 -16.83 -14.63
C GLU A 371 2.89 -18.03 -14.03
N GLY A 372 3.67 -18.73 -14.84
CA GLY A 372 4.40 -19.92 -14.40
C GLY A 372 3.48 -21.04 -13.90
N THR A 373 3.57 -21.38 -12.62
CA THR A 373 2.68 -22.35 -11.92
C THR A 373 1.76 -21.66 -10.90
N THR A 374 1.56 -20.35 -11.06
CA THR A 374 0.69 -19.54 -10.19
C THR A 374 -0.54 -19.07 -10.96
N LEU A 375 -1.69 -19.12 -10.30
CA LEU A 375 -2.99 -18.68 -10.82
C LEU A 375 -3.60 -17.67 -9.86
N ASN A 376 -4.09 -16.58 -10.39
CA ASN A 376 -4.93 -15.64 -9.70
C ASN A 376 -6.32 -15.67 -10.34
N CYS A 377 -7.36 -15.66 -9.53
CA CYS A 377 -8.72 -15.58 -10.03
C CYS A 377 -9.61 -14.67 -9.19
N ASN A 378 -10.61 -14.13 -9.88
CA ASN A 378 -11.66 -13.32 -9.32
C ASN A 378 -13.02 -13.92 -9.69
N LEU A 379 -14.01 -13.83 -8.80
CA LEU A 379 -15.36 -14.34 -9.03
C LEU A 379 -16.26 -13.24 -9.58
N LYS A 380 -16.89 -13.53 -10.72
CA LYS A 380 -17.95 -12.71 -11.29
C LYS A 380 -19.30 -13.13 -10.72
N VAL A 381 -20.13 -12.13 -10.47
CA VAL A 381 -21.52 -12.32 -10.08
C VAL A 381 -22.43 -11.73 -11.15
N THR A 382 -23.53 -12.41 -11.41
CA THR A 382 -24.62 -11.91 -12.26
C THR A 382 -25.88 -11.83 -11.39
N PRO A 383 -26.83 -10.90 -11.66
CA PRO A 383 -28.05 -10.79 -10.88
C PRO A 383 -28.76 -12.14 -10.71
N GLU A 384 -28.79 -12.96 -11.76
CA GLU A 384 -29.37 -14.30 -11.71
C GLU A 384 -28.63 -15.25 -10.78
N THR A 385 -27.29 -15.17 -10.72
CA THR A 385 -26.50 -15.98 -9.77
C THR A 385 -26.83 -15.59 -8.33
N LEU A 386 -27.03 -14.30 -8.08
CA LEU A 386 -27.39 -13.78 -6.75
C LEU A 386 -28.80 -14.22 -6.32
N ASP A 387 -29.75 -14.22 -7.26
CA ASP A 387 -31.14 -14.61 -7.02
C ASP A 387 -31.28 -16.13 -6.84
N LYS A 388 -30.70 -16.90 -7.76
CA LYS A 388 -30.91 -18.36 -7.84
C LYS A 388 -29.95 -19.15 -6.96
N LYS A 389 -28.81 -18.57 -6.55
CA LYS A 389 -27.81 -19.17 -5.64
C LYS A 389 -27.28 -20.55 -6.10
N PHE A 390 -27.15 -20.73 -7.41
CA PHE A 390 -26.48 -21.89 -8.00
C PHE A 390 -25.61 -21.46 -9.18
N ILE A 391 -24.66 -22.32 -9.55
CA ILE A 391 -23.86 -22.22 -10.78
C ILE A 391 -23.89 -23.57 -11.50
N TYR A 392 -23.57 -23.58 -12.79
CA TYR A 392 -23.50 -24.79 -13.59
C TYR A 392 -22.08 -25.35 -13.63
N LYS A 393 -21.97 -26.68 -13.57
CA LYS A 393 -20.78 -27.44 -13.96
C LYS A 393 -21.14 -28.25 -15.21
N GLY A 394 -20.76 -27.77 -16.38
CA GLY A 394 -21.34 -28.26 -17.63
C GLY A 394 -22.85 -27.99 -17.67
N SER A 395 -23.67 -29.02 -17.79
CA SER A 395 -25.15 -28.88 -17.78
C SER A 395 -25.79 -29.09 -16.41
N LEU A 396 -25.02 -29.46 -15.38
CA LEU A 396 -25.55 -29.79 -14.06
C LEU A 396 -25.61 -28.53 -13.17
N PRO A 397 -26.80 -28.10 -12.72
CA PRO A 397 -26.92 -27.01 -11.76
C PRO A 397 -26.52 -27.51 -10.36
N LEU A 398 -25.62 -26.79 -9.71
CA LEU A 398 -25.12 -27.10 -8.38
C LEU A 398 -25.17 -25.84 -7.51
N ALA A 399 -25.68 -25.99 -6.29
CA ALA A 399 -25.79 -24.89 -5.34
C ALA A 399 -24.40 -24.31 -5.00
N LEU A 400 -24.34 -23.03 -4.63
CA LEU A 400 -23.07 -22.36 -4.30
C LEU A 400 -22.30 -23.05 -3.17
N ASP A 401 -23.02 -23.53 -2.16
CA ASP A 401 -22.46 -24.22 -1.00
C ASP A 401 -21.80 -25.55 -1.38
N HIS A 402 -22.24 -26.23 -2.45
CA HIS A 402 -21.56 -27.41 -3.00
C HIS A 402 -20.08 -27.13 -3.30
N PHE A 403 -19.78 -25.91 -3.73
CA PHE A 403 -18.42 -25.44 -4.03
C PHE A 403 -17.79 -24.66 -2.87
N GLY A 404 -18.38 -24.66 -1.67
CA GLY A 404 -17.91 -23.84 -0.57
C GLY A 404 -17.98 -22.33 -0.87
N LEU A 405 -18.83 -21.92 -1.80
CA LEU A 405 -19.03 -20.52 -2.19
C LEU A 405 -20.16 -19.91 -1.35
N SER A 406 -19.96 -18.68 -0.89
CA SER A 406 -20.98 -17.90 -0.20
C SER A 406 -21.12 -16.52 -0.82
N LEU A 407 -22.34 -16.00 -0.81
CA LEU A 407 -22.59 -14.58 -1.05
C LEU A 407 -22.24 -13.79 0.21
N ILE A 408 -21.38 -12.79 0.09
CA ILE A 408 -21.02 -11.89 1.18
C ILE A 408 -21.45 -10.48 0.83
N GLU A 409 -22.30 -9.90 1.67
CA GLU A 409 -22.62 -8.48 1.62
C GLU A 409 -21.52 -7.68 2.36
N ARG A 410 -21.09 -6.58 1.74
CA ARG A 410 -20.08 -5.65 2.23
C ARG A 410 -20.48 -4.24 1.80
N ASP A 411 -19.86 -3.20 2.36
CA ASP A 411 -19.98 -1.87 1.79
C ASP A 411 -19.50 -1.91 0.32
N PRO A 412 -20.28 -1.38 -0.66
CA PRO A 412 -20.05 -1.56 -2.10
C PRO A 412 -18.73 -1.01 -2.62
N GLY A 413 -18.04 -0.20 -1.82
CA GLY A 413 -16.84 0.52 -2.24
C GLY A 413 -17.20 1.68 -3.17
N THR A 414 -17.13 2.91 -2.67
CA THR A 414 -17.52 4.15 -3.34
C THR A 414 -16.33 4.96 -3.89
N GLY A 415 -15.11 4.65 -3.46
CA GLY A 415 -13.88 5.10 -4.12
C GLY A 415 -13.26 3.96 -4.93
N TYR A 416 -12.71 4.26 -6.12
CA TYR A 416 -12.01 3.26 -6.93
C TYR A 416 -10.85 3.81 -7.74
N HIS A 417 -10.01 2.91 -8.23
CA HIS A 417 -8.72 3.25 -8.81
C HIS A 417 -8.84 4.13 -10.06
N GLN A 418 -7.97 5.14 -10.14
CA GLN A 418 -7.78 5.98 -11.30
C GLN A 418 -6.29 6.19 -11.57
N PRO A 419 -5.86 6.46 -12.80
CA PRO A 419 -4.45 6.44 -13.16
C PRO A 419 -3.62 7.57 -12.55
N LYS A 420 -4.24 8.66 -12.07
CA LYS A 420 -3.51 9.84 -11.57
C LYS A 420 -3.23 9.72 -10.08
N GLY A 421 -1.96 9.76 -9.69
CA GLY A 421 -1.51 9.85 -8.31
C GLY A 421 -0.87 11.19 -7.98
N ILE A 422 -0.10 11.20 -6.90
CA ILE A 422 0.68 12.34 -6.42
C ILE A 422 2.16 12.00 -6.37
N TRP A 423 3.00 13.01 -6.54
CA TRP A 423 4.38 12.97 -6.11
C TRP A 423 4.82 14.34 -5.59
N ILE A 424 5.19 14.40 -4.32
CA ILE A 424 5.61 15.59 -3.60
C ILE A 424 7.06 15.40 -3.21
N VAL A 425 7.93 16.33 -3.58
CA VAL A 425 9.35 16.33 -3.23
C VAL A 425 9.63 17.52 -2.32
N TYR A 426 10.00 17.25 -1.07
CA TYR A 426 10.33 18.25 -0.07
C TYR A 426 11.79 18.11 0.38
N LYS A 427 12.45 19.25 0.54
CA LYS A 427 13.72 19.37 1.26
C LYS A 427 13.77 20.75 1.92
N LYS A 428 14.35 20.84 3.12
CA LYS A 428 14.52 22.13 3.81
C LYS A 428 15.32 23.09 2.90
N GLY A 429 14.76 24.28 2.67
CA GLY A 429 15.35 25.31 1.81
C GLY A 429 15.04 25.16 0.31
N LEU A 430 14.23 24.17 -0.09
CA LEU A 430 13.80 24.01 -1.48
C LEU A 430 12.88 25.18 -1.90
N THR A 431 13.18 25.80 -3.03
CA THR A 431 12.27 26.76 -3.67
C THR A 431 11.06 26.01 -4.24
N PRO A 432 9.83 26.34 -3.84
CA PRO A 432 8.65 25.61 -4.28
C PRO A 432 8.37 25.84 -5.77
N VAL A 433 7.84 24.80 -6.42
CA VAL A 433 7.23 24.91 -7.75
C VAL A 433 5.74 24.64 -7.55
N PRO A 434 4.87 25.66 -7.60
CA PRO A 434 3.48 25.52 -7.20
C PRO A 434 2.60 24.78 -8.23
N TYR A 435 3.17 24.39 -9.37
CA TYR A 435 2.45 23.72 -10.45
C TYR A 435 2.54 22.22 -10.31
N ARG A 436 1.38 21.54 -10.31
CA ARG A 436 1.26 20.07 -10.33
C ARG A 436 1.44 19.53 -11.74
N GLU A 437 2.63 19.75 -12.30
CA GLU A 437 2.97 19.25 -13.64
C GLU A 437 2.68 17.75 -13.72
N LYS A 438 2.10 17.34 -14.85
CA LYS A 438 1.77 15.94 -15.09
C LYS A 438 3.01 15.20 -15.58
N VAL A 439 3.38 14.13 -14.90
CA VAL A 439 4.55 13.30 -15.21
C VAL A 439 4.16 11.83 -15.24
N GLU A 440 4.92 11.02 -15.97
CA GLU A 440 4.68 9.59 -15.99
C GLU A 440 5.25 8.92 -14.74
N SER A 441 4.50 7.98 -14.15
CA SER A 441 4.93 7.24 -12.95
C SER A 441 6.28 6.52 -13.15
N ILE A 442 6.56 6.06 -14.36
CA ILE A 442 7.81 5.36 -14.74
C ILE A 442 9.05 6.28 -14.75
N GLN A 443 8.88 7.60 -14.64
CA GLN A 443 10.00 8.53 -14.55
C GLN A 443 10.54 8.66 -13.12
N ILE A 444 9.84 8.17 -12.09
CA ILE A 444 10.28 8.28 -10.68
C ILE A 444 11.56 7.48 -10.45
N ALA A 445 11.58 6.19 -10.81
CA ALA A 445 12.78 5.35 -10.64
C ALA A 445 14.05 5.91 -11.30
N PRO A 446 14.06 6.27 -12.61
CA PRO A 446 15.25 6.83 -13.22
C PRO A 446 15.64 8.18 -12.59
N THR A 447 14.69 8.97 -12.11
CA THR A 447 14.98 10.24 -11.41
C THR A 447 15.65 9.99 -10.06
N LEU A 448 15.18 9.02 -9.29
CA LEU A 448 15.84 8.62 -8.04
C LEU A 448 17.25 8.09 -8.29
N LEU A 449 17.46 7.27 -9.32
CA LEU A 449 18.80 6.77 -9.69
C LEU A 449 19.75 7.92 -10.06
N ASP A 450 19.26 8.89 -10.84
CA ASP A 450 20.01 10.09 -11.23
C ASP A 450 20.44 10.91 -10.01
N LEU A 451 19.54 11.12 -9.04
CA LEU A 451 19.88 11.81 -7.79
C LEU A 451 21.00 11.12 -7.01
N PHE A 452 21.11 9.79 -7.06
CA PHE A 452 22.18 9.05 -6.38
C PHE A 452 23.47 8.89 -7.19
N ASP A 453 23.55 9.50 -8.38
CA ASP A 453 24.61 9.29 -9.37
C ASP A 453 24.79 7.80 -9.73
N VAL A 454 23.66 7.09 -9.86
CA VAL A 454 23.63 5.66 -10.22
C VAL A 454 23.18 5.53 -11.67
N LYS A 455 23.99 4.83 -12.48
CA LYS A 455 23.67 4.57 -13.89
C LYS A 455 22.31 3.86 -14.03
N LYS A 456 21.33 4.56 -14.61
CA LYS A 456 20.03 3.97 -14.91
C LYS A 456 20.14 2.89 -16.01
N PRO A 457 19.36 1.80 -15.93
CA PRO A 457 19.21 0.86 -17.04
C PRO A 457 18.73 1.52 -18.34
N SER A 458 19.14 0.97 -19.48
CA SER A 458 18.83 1.52 -20.82
C SER A 458 17.33 1.51 -21.14
N TYR A 459 16.56 0.60 -20.52
CA TYR A 459 15.12 0.50 -20.71
C TYR A 459 14.31 1.61 -20.01
N MET A 460 14.89 2.30 -19.03
CA MET A 460 14.17 3.36 -18.29
C MET A 460 14.16 4.66 -19.10
N LYS A 461 13.07 5.43 -18.97
CA LYS A 461 12.97 6.78 -19.54
C LYS A 461 14.06 7.72 -19.00
N LYS A 462 14.14 8.92 -19.59
CA LYS A 462 14.99 9.99 -19.06
C LYS A 462 14.47 10.40 -17.68
N PRO A 463 15.36 10.67 -16.71
CA PRO A 463 14.96 11.25 -15.43
C PRO A 463 14.26 12.59 -15.66
N LEU A 464 13.38 12.96 -14.74
CA LEU A 464 12.85 14.31 -14.70
C LEU A 464 13.97 15.28 -14.33
N PRO A 465 14.01 16.47 -14.94
CA PRO A 465 14.93 17.52 -14.52
C PRO A 465 14.41 18.09 -13.20
N LEU A 466 14.55 17.34 -12.10
CA LEU A 466 14.44 17.92 -10.77
C LEU A 466 15.57 18.94 -10.68
N LYS A 467 15.27 20.20 -11.05
CA LYS A 467 16.17 21.34 -10.88
C LYS A 467 16.75 21.19 -9.47
N ASN A 468 18.06 20.94 -9.42
CA ASN A 468 18.80 20.56 -8.22
C ASN A 468 18.05 20.86 -6.91
N PRO A 469 17.47 19.86 -6.22
CA PRO A 469 16.93 20.07 -4.88
C PRO A 469 18.01 20.46 -3.85
N ILE A 470 19.25 20.71 -4.30
CA ILE A 470 20.49 20.44 -3.57
C ILE A 470 21.56 21.54 -3.77
N LEU A 471 21.50 22.42 -4.78
CA LEU A 471 22.67 23.23 -5.16
C LEU A 471 22.72 24.70 -4.78
N GLU A 472 21.75 25.27 -4.07
CA GLU A 472 21.97 26.56 -3.43
C GLU A 472 21.86 26.41 -1.92
N ALA A 473 23.03 26.32 -1.27
CA ALA A 473 23.13 26.72 0.11
C ALA A 473 22.50 28.11 0.20
N SER A 474 21.42 28.23 0.98
CA SER A 474 20.98 29.55 1.45
C SER A 474 22.23 30.28 1.92
N PRO A 475 22.53 31.50 1.45
CA PRO A 475 23.61 32.27 2.03
C PRO A 475 23.33 32.30 3.53
N LEU A 476 24.34 31.89 4.30
CA LEU A 476 24.32 31.93 5.76
C LEU A 476 23.67 33.24 6.17
N LEU A 477 22.46 33.17 6.73
CA LEU A 477 22.05 34.18 7.69
C LEU A 477 23.13 34.07 8.77
N LYS A 478 24.09 35.00 8.72
CA LYS A 478 24.98 35.25 9.83
C LYS A 478 24.06 35.39 11.04
N GLU A 479 24.15 34.45 11.97
CA GLU A 479 23.68 34.72 13.31
C GLU A 479 24.34 36.04 13.73
N PRO A 480 23.59 37.02 14.27
CA PRO A 480 24.22 38.21 14.79
C PRO A 480 25.23 37.77 15.83
N GLU A 481 26.48 38.21 15.67
CA GLU A 481 27.50 38.00 16.69
C GLU A 481 26.95 38.53 18.03
N PRO A 482 27.18 37.82 19.15
CA PRO A 482 26.87 38.37 20.45
C PRO A 482 27.73 39.61 20.67
N ASP A 483 27.07 40.77 20.81
CA ASP A 483 27.69 42.01 21.28
C ASP A 483 28.34 41.74 22.65
N PHE A 484 29.65 41.50 22.64
CA PHE A 484 30.49 41.66 23.82
C PHE A 484 31.02 43.10 23.83
N GLU A 485 30.17 44.03 24.26
CA GLU A 485 30.69 45.30 24.79
C GLU A 485 31.16 45.09 26.23
N PHE A 486 32.48 45.06 26.39
CA PHE A 486 33.13 45.37 27.65
C PHE A 486 32.94 46.85 27.97
N ALA A 487 32.30 47.15 29.10
CA ALA A 487 32.38 48.45 29.75
C ALA A 487 32.78 48.28 31.21
N LYS A 488 34.07 48.59 31.45
CA LYS A 488 34.76 49.04 32.69
C LYS A 488 34.37 48.46 34.05
#